data_AF-A0A819RJH0-F1
#
_entry.id   AF-A0A819RJH0-F1
#
_cell.length_a   1.000
_cell.length_b   1.000
_cell.length_c   1.000
_cell.angle_alpha   90.00
_cell.angle_beta   90.00
_cell.angle_gamma   90.00
#
_symmetry.space_group_name_H-M   'P 1'
#
loop_
_entity.id
_entity.type
_entity.pdbx_description
1 polymer ?
#
loop_
_entity_poly.entity_id
_entity_poly.type
_entity_poly.pdbx_seq_one_letter_code
_entity_poly.pdbx_strand_id
1 'polypeptide(L)'
;MVNIHDTCIPLMDSIEADSSSATKQSDSMDIVILPSTTTTTMNSNVSNDKKIHIKNLTKHNILNKKLLSNISRRLTKRKNLHKQLCFVTDIMCFLGILGIILMIIESEITFSQVNDNDTILTWSLKIVISFSTIVLIGFVFQYHHLDLSLYAVNNSIEDYRVTLTNWKIFLILLEVLICAIHPIPRSIPYYLKALLKNPDSNSSTSTPYTLSHIDIDVALGLPMFARVYLLCRLIVFHSHLFRDASSRSIGYLNKISINFLFLIKTYLEQWPIGCLTIFCLILFMIGSWCLRACNYLPTHEHVSMPDSMWLFVVTFTTVGYGDFTPSTYCGRSK
;
A
#
# COMPACT_ATOMS: atom_id res chain seq x y z
N MET A 1 -14.21 -14.25 11.12
CA MET A 1 -13.20 -13.79 10.13
C MET A 1 -13.93 -13.55 8.81
N VAL A 2 -14.34 -12.31 8.58
CA VAL A 2 -15.19 -11.92 7.43
C VAL A 2 -14.27 -11.56 6.27
N ASN A 3 -14.54 -12.09 5.08
CA ASN A 3 -13.78 -11.89 3.84
C ASN A 3 -13.71 -10.39 3.47
N ILE A 4 -12.54 -9.77 3.65
CA ILE A 4 -12.31 -8.33 3.44
C ILE A 4 -12.02 -7.98 1.97
N HIS A 5 -11.98 -8.95 1.04
CA HIS A 5 -11.51 -8.70 -0.33
C HIS A 5 -12.54 -8.96 -1.45
N ASP A 6 -13.74 -9.44 -1.12
CA ASP A 6 -14.76 -9.85 -2.10
C ASP A 6 -15.61 -8.70 -2.69
N THR A 7 -15.44 -7.46 -2.24
CA THR A 7 -16.29 -6.33 -2.70
C THR A 7 -15.68 -5.45 -3.79
N CYS A 8 -14.47 -5.74 -4.27
CA CYS A 8 -13.83 -4.95 -5.33
C CYS A 8 -13.68 -5.65 -6.69
N ILE A 9 -14.19 -6.88 -6.86
CA ILE A 9 -14.01 -7.67 -8.09
C ILE A 9 -15.31 -8.03 -8.86
N PRO A 10 -16.57 -7.96 -8.36
CA PRO A 10 -17.68 -8.64 -9.03
C PRO A 10 -18.35 -7.81 -10.13
N LEU A 11 -17.59 -7.23 -11.07
CA LEU A 11 -18.15 -6.51 -12.23
C LEU A 11 -17.31 -6.59 -13.51
N MET A 12 -16.10 -7.16 -13.47
CA MET A 12 -15.31 -7.42 -14.68
C MET A 12 -15.84 -8.63 -15.48
N ASP A 13 -16.58 -9.51 -14.80
CA ASP A 13 -17.05 -10.81 -15.32
C ASP A 13 -18.17 -10.68 -16.38
N SER A 14 -18.87 -9.54 -16.42
CA SER A 14 -20.01 -9.36 -17.33
C SER A 14 -19.66 -8.79 -18.71
N ILE A 15 -18.43 -8.33 -18.93
CA ILE A 15 -18.07 -7.63 -20.19
C ILE A 15 -17.14 -8.46 -21.08
N GLU A 16 -16.29 -9.32 -20.51
CA GLU A 16 -15.32 -10.08 -21.33
C GLU A 16 -15.95 -11.29 -22.03
N ALA A 17 -17.11 -11.78 -21.55
CA ALA A 17 -17.91 -12.81 -22.22
C ALA A 17 -18.45 -12.37 -23.60
N ASP A 18 -18.73 -11.08 -23.79
CA ASP A 18 -19.19 -10.54 -25.09
C ASP A 18 -18.04 -10.25 -26.07
N SER A 19 -16.80 -10.18 -25.58
CA SER A 19 -15.61 -9.91 -26.43
C SER A 19 -15.01 -11.16 -27.07
N SER A 20 -15.22 -12.34 -26.45
CA SER A 20 -14.75 -13.64 -26.95
C SER A 20 -15.62 -14.23 -28.07
N SER A 21 -16.88 -13.81 -28.19
CA SER A 21 -17.75 -14.22 -29.30
C SER A 21 -17.47 -13.40 -30.58
N ALA A 22 -16.99 -12.17 -30.43
CA ALA A 22 -16.71 -11.27 -31.55
C ALA A 22 -15.35 -11.52 -32.26
N THR A 23 -14.36 -12.10 -31.57
CA THR A 23 -13.00 -12.30 -32.13
C THR A 23 -12.85 -13.58 -32.96
N LYS A 24 -13.78 -14.54 -32.89
CA LYS A 24 -13.75 -15.75 -33.74
C LYS A 24 -14.38 -15.57 -35.13
N GLN A 25 -14.94 -14.40 -35.44
CA GLN A 25 -15.64 -14.16 -36.70
C GLN A 25 -14.91 -13.17 -37.62
N SER A 26 -13.72 -12.70 -37.24
CA SER A 26 -12.96 -11.68 -37.98
C SER A 26 -11.79 -12.18 -38.82
N ASP A 27 -11.41 -13.46 -38.73
CA ASP A 27 -10.19 -13.98 -39.40
C ASP A 27 -10.46 -14.71 -40.73
N SER A 28 -11.61 -14.48 -41.37
CA SER A 28 -11.89 -15.00 -42.71
C SER A 28 -12.69 -14.01 -43.55
N MET A 29 -12.03 -12.97 -44.06
CA MET A 29 -12.56 -12.22 -45.20
C MET A 29 -11.39 -11.75 -46.07
N ASP A 30 -11.00 -12.63 -46.99
CA ASP A 30 -10.10 -12.33 -48.09
C ASP A 30 -10.62 -11.14 -48.91
N ILE A 31 -9.71 -10.23 -49.19
CA ILE A 31 -9.92 -9.04 -50.01
C ILE A 31 -10.06 -9.49 -51.47
N VAL A 32 -11.30 -9.63 -51.95
CA VAL A 32 -11.58 -9.81 -53.38
C VAL A 32 -11.67 -8.44 -54.05
N ILE A 33 -10.63 -8.09 -54.81
CA ILE A 33 -10.62 -6.97 -55.75
C ILE A 33 -11.33 -7.45 -57.03
N LEU A 34 -12.43 -6.80 -57.43
CA LEU A 34 -13.06 -7.02 -58.74
C LEU A 34 -13.08 -5.70 -59.54
N PRO A 35 -12.68 -5.70 -60.83
CA PRO A 35 -12.54 -4.49 -61.63
C PRO A 35 -13.88 -4.00 -62.19
N SER A 36 -13.93 -2.70 -62.46
CA SER A 36 -15.03 -1.95 -63.04
C SER A 36 -15.05 -2.02 -64.56
N THR A 37 -16.17 -2.47 -65.15
CA THR A 37 -16.81 -2.07 -66.44
C THR A 37 -17.98 -3.05 -66.66
N THR A 38 -19.22 -2.71 -67.03
CA THR A 38 -19.68 -1.88 -68.16
C THR A 38 -21.18 -1.52 -67.96
N THR A 39 -21.60 -0.43 -68.59
CA THR A 39 -22.93 0.21 -68.61
C THR A 39 -24.04 -0.58 -69.31
N THR A 40 -25.27 -0.63 -68.76
CA THR A 40 -26.52 -0.34 -69.51
C THR A 40 -27.70 -0.05 -68.57
N THR A 41 -28.71 0.60 -69.12
CA THR A 41 -29.74 1.50 -68.59
C THR A 41 -30.91 0.92 -67.79
N MET A 42 -31.61 1.83 -67.08
CA MET A 42 -32.93 1.73 -66.40
C MET A 42 -32.92 1.38 -64.89
N ASN A 43 -32.85 2.42 -64.03
CA ASN A 43 -33.80 2.66 -62.93
C ASN A 43 -33.31 3.81 -62.03
N SER A 44 -34.04 4.93 -62.00
CA SER A 44 -33.78 6.06 -61.10
C SER A 44 -33.96 5.70 -59.61
N ASN A 45 -34.71 4.65 -59.30
CA ASN A 45 -34.92 4.19 -57.92
C ASN A 45 -33.73 3.36 -57.36
N VAL A 46 -33.01 2.62 -58.21
CA VAL A 46 -31.86 1.79 -57.79
C VAL A 46 -30.62 2.65 -57.47
N SER A 47 -30.49 3.83 -58.09
CA SER A 47 -29.41 4.78 -57.76
C SER A 47 -29.59 5.43 -56.40
N ASN A 48 -30.83 5.70 -55.96
CA ASN A 48 -31.09 6.27 -54.64
C ASN A 48 -30.80 5.25 -53.53
N ASP A 49 -31.23 4.00 -53.68
CA ASP A 49 -30.96 2.95 -52.69
C ASP A 49 -29.47 2.64 -52.55
N LYS A 50 -28.72 2.57 -53.65
CA LYS A 50 -27.24 2.42 -53.59
C LYS A 50 -26.56 3.60 -52.91
N LYS A 51 -27.03 4.84 -53.14
CA LYS A 51 -26.46 6.06 -52.54
C LYS A 51 -26.78 6.15 -51.03
N ILE A 52 -27.95 5.66 -50.61
CA ILE A 52 -28.34 5.52 -49.21
C ILE A 52 -27.49 4.44 -48.52
N HIS A 53 -27.28 3.29 -49.18
CA HIS A 53 -26.48 2.19 -48.63
C HIS A 53 -25.00 2.57 -48.44
N ILE A 54 -24.41 3.30 -49.40
CA ILE A 54 -23.03 3.83 -49.31
C ILE A 54 -22.93 4.91 -48.22
N LYS A 55 -23.93 5.78 -48.06
CA LYS A 55 -23.99 6.74 -46.95
C LYS A 55 -24.08 6.06 -45.58
N ASN A 56 -24.83 4.97 -45.47
CA ASN A 56 -24.94 4.20 -44.23
C ASN A 56 -23.63 3.47 -43.89
N LEU A 57 -22.95 2.90 -44.90
CA LEU A 57 -21.66 2.24 -44.73
C LEU A 57 -20.55 3.21 -44.30
N THR A 58 -20.51 4.40 -44.92
CA THR A 58 -19.56 5.47 -44.54
C THR A 58 -19.85 6.02 -43.14
N LYS A 59 -21.12 6.20 -42.76
CA LYS A 59 -21.52 6.60 -41.40
C LYS A 59 -21.13 5.54 -40.36
N HIS A 60 -21.29 4.25 -40.67
CA HIS A 60 -20.88 3.15 -39.81
C HIS A 60 -19.35 3.10 -39.62
N ASN A 61 -18.59 3.34 -40.68
CA ASN A 61 -17.12 3.42 -40.61
C ASN A 61 -16.64 4.64 -39.79
N ILE A 62 -17.30 5.78 -39.90
CA ILE A 62 -17.01 6.97 -39.07
C ILE A 62 -17.35 6.71 -37.60
N LEU A 63 -18.46 6.04 -37.32
CA LEU A 63 -18.86 5.67 -35.96
C LEU A 63 -17.86 4.69 -35.33
N ASN A 64 -17.45 3.65 -36.06
CA ASN A 64 -16.44 2.70 -35.62
C ASN A 64 -15.08 3.37 -35.37
N LYS A 65 -14.68 4.33 -36.22
CA LYS A 65 -13.46 5.11 -36.00
C LYS A 65 -13.53 5.97 -34.73
N LYS A 66 -14.68 6.59 -34.45
CA LYS A 66 -14.92 7.34 -33.21
C LYS A 66 -14.90 6.42 -31.98
N LEU A 67 -15.55 5.26 -32.05
CA LEU A 67 -15.55 4.27 -30.98
C LEU A 67 -14.14 3.77 -30.67
N LEU A 68 -13.38 3.39 -31.70
CA LEU A 68 -11.99 2.94 -31.55
C LEU A 68 -11.12 4.03 -30.93
N SER A 69 -11.25 5.29 -31.37
CA SER A 69 -10.51 6.42 -30.78
C SER A 69 -10.85 6.64 -29.29
N ASN A 70 -12.10 6.44 -28.90
CA ASN A 70 -12.54 6.54 -27.51
C ASN A 70 -11.99 5.40 -26.65
N ILE A 71 -11.97 4.17 -27.18
CA ILE A 71 -11.38 3.00 -26.51
C ILE A 71 -9.88 3.22 -26.33
N SER A 72 -9.15 3.58 -27.39
CA SER A 72 -7.71 3.85 -27.32
C SER A 72 -7.37 4.95 -26.31
N ARG A 73 -8.14 6.05 -26.27
CA ARG A 73 -7.97 7.12 -25.29
C ARG A 73 -8.14 6.62 -23.85
N ARG A 74 -9.15 5.78 -23.59
CA ARG A 74 -9.39 5.19 -22.26
C ARG A 74 -8.27 4.23 -21.86
N LEU A 75 -7.78 3.40 -22.78
CA LEU A 75 -6.65 2.49 -22.53
C LEU A 75 -5.37 3.27 -22.17
N THR A 76 -5.06 4.34 -22.90
CA THR A 76 -3.90 5.19 -22.58
C THR A 76 -4.07 5.87 -21.22
N LYS A 77 -5.27 6.39 -20.90
CA LYS A 77 -5.55 6.97 -19.57
C LYS A 77 -5.36 5.94 -18.45
N ARG A 78 -5.89 4.73 -18.61
CA ARG A 78 -5.72 3.61 -17.66
C ARG A 78 -4.24 3.27 -17.46
N LYS A 79 -3.46 3.17 -18.54
CA LYS A 79 -2.02 2.88 -18.48
C LYS A 79 -1.26 3.98 -17.72
N ASN A 80 -1.58 5.25 -17.96
CA ASN A 80 -0.93 6.37 -17.25
C ASN A 80 -1.30 6.41 -15.77
N LEU A 81 -2.58 6.23 -15.43
CA LEU A 81 -3.02 6.16 -14.02
C LEU A 81 -2.35 5.00 -13.28
N HIS A 82 -2.26 3.83 -13.92
CA HIS A 82 -1.60 2.67 -13.31
C HIS A 82 -0.11 2.95 -13.05
N LYS A 83 0.61 3.59 -13.99
CA LYS A 83 2.00 4.01 -13.76
C LYS A 83 2.15 4.98 -12.60
N GLN A 84 1.26 5.96 -12.48
CA GLN A 84 1.26 6.90 -11.36
C GLN A 84 1.00 6.17 -10.03
N LEU A 85 0.09 5.20 -10.04
CA LEU A 85 -0.22 4.39 -8.87
C LEU A 85 0.99 3.54 -8.44
N CYS A 86 1.73 2.94 -9.38
CA CYS A 86 3.01 2.27 -9.09
C CYS A 86 3.97 3.22 -8.37
N PHE A 87 4.22 4.38 -8.98
CA PHE A 87 5.17 5.35 -8.47
C PHE A 87 4.80 5.86 -7.07
N VAL A 88 3.52 6.16 -6.82
CA VAL A 88 3.04 6.56 -5.50
C VAL A 88 3.21 5.42 -4.49
N THR A 89 2.90 4.18 -4.87
CA THR A 89 3.05 3.01 -3.99
C THR A 89 4.51 2.77 -3.60
N ASP A 90 5.44 2.92 -4.55
CA ASP A 90 6.89 2.77 -4.30
C ASP A 90 7.38 3.82 -3.28
N ILE A 91 6.97 5.09 -3.45
CA ILE A 91 7.31 6.18 -2.53
C ILE A 91 6.70 5.96 -1.14
N MET A 92 5.44 5.52 -1.08
CA MET A 92 4.78 5.22 0.20
C MET A 92 5.52 4.13 0.97
N CYS A 93 5.92 3.05 0.28
CA CYS A 93 6.69 1.98 0.88
C CYS A 93 8.05 2.49 1.38
N PHE A 94 8.76 3.27 0.56
CA PHE A 94 10.03 3.88 0.94
C PHE A 94 9.91 4.75 2.20
N LEU A 95 8.93 5.66 2.25
CA LEU A 95 8.68 6.51 3.41
C LEU A 95 8.22 5.73 4.64
N GLY A 96 7.43 4.67 4.45
CA GLY A 96 6.99 3.76 5.52
C GLY A 96 8.17 3.05 6.17
N ILE A 97 9.06 2.45 5.36
CA ILE A 97 10.27 1.78 5.84
C ILE A 97 11.25 2.77 6.47
N LEU A 98 11.46 3.93 5.83
CA LEU A 98 12.31 5.00 6.37
C LEU A 98 11.82 5.44 7.76
N GLY A 99 10.50 5.59 7.94
CA GLY A 99 9.91 5.92 9.24
C GLY A 99 10.20 4.87 10.31
N ILE A 100 10.07 3.58 9.98
CA ILE A 100 10.40 2.48 10.90
C ILE A 100 11.89 2.52 11.27
N ILE A 101 12.79 2.68 10.29
CA ILE A 101 14.23 2.75 10.55
C ILE A 101 14.57 3.93 11.46
N LEU A 102 14.05 5.12 11.16
CA LEU A 102 14.29 6.32 11.96
C LEU A 102 13.76 6.18 13.39
N MET A 103 12.62 5.52 13.58
CA MET A 103 12.09 5.25 14.93
C MET A 103 12.95 4.24 15.68
N ILE A 104 13.48 3.20 15.04
CA ILE A 104 14.41 2.28 15.71
C ILE A 104 15.64 3.07 16.18
N ILE A 105 16.25 3.88 15.31
CA ILE A 105 17.42 4.72 15.65
C ILE A 105 17.08 5.69 16.79
N GLU A 106 15.93 6.36 16.73
CA GLU A 106 15.47 7.27 17.79
C GLU A 106 15.31 6.53 19.11
N SER A 107 14.69 5.34 19.10
CA SER A 107 14.55 4.52 20.30
C SER A 107 15.90 4.07 20.87
N GLU A 108 16.87 3.71 20.03
CA GLU A 108 18.23 3.35 20.49
C GLU A 108 18.94 4.52 21.19
N ILE A 109 18.80 5.73 20.65
CA ILE A 109 19.40 6.93 21.22
C ILE A 109 18.73 7.27 22.55
N THR A 110 17.40 7.20 22.60
CA THR A 110 16.61 7.45 23.82
C THR A 110 16.97 6.43 24.91
N PHE A 111 17.14 5.15 24.60
CA PHE A 111 17.56 4.13 25.57
C PHE A 111 19.03 4.25 26.01
N SER A 112 19.91 4.86 25.21
CA SER A 112 21.31 5.07 25.57
C SER A 112 21.53 6.30 26.46
N GLN A 113 20.57 7.22 26.54
CA GLN A 113 20.68 8.45 27.31
C GLN A 113 20.22 8.21 28.75
N VAL A 114 21.20 8.07 29.66
CA VAL A 114 20.99 7.85 31.11
C VAL A 114 20.34 9.05 31.82
N ASN A 115 20.29 10.22 31.17
CA ASN A 115 19.61 11.41 31.69
C ASN A 115 18.38 11.69 30.83
N ASP A 116 17.20 11.82 31.46
CA ASP A 116 15.87 12.11 30.88
C ASP A 116 15.76 13.44 30.08
N ASN A 117 16.88 14.07 29.72
CA ASN A 117 16.90 15.31 28.98
C ASN A 117 16.92 15.03 27.48
N ASP A 118 15.82 15.35 26.80
CA ASP A 118 15.74 15.35 25.33
C ASP A 118 16.90 16.18 24.75
N THR A 119 17.89 15.49 24.18
CA THR A 119 18.97 16.13 23.43
C THR A 119 18.43 16.71 22.12
N ILE A 120 19.15 17.69 21.57
CA ILE A 120 18.83 18.30 20.27
C ILE A 120 18.70 17.21 19.18
N LEU A 121 19.49 16.13 19.28
CA LEU A 121 19.48 15.00 18.36
C LEU A 121 18.14 14.24 18.40
N THR A 122 17.71 13.78 19.57
CA THR A 122 16.44 13.04 19.75
C THR A 122 15.25 13.89 19.31
N TRP A 123 15.25 15.17 19.66
CA TRP A 123 14.20 16.11 19.24
C TRP A 123 14.17 16.29 17.70
N SER A 124 15.34 16.45 17.08
CA SER A 124 15.45 16.59 15.62
C SER A 124 14.98 15.32 14.89
N LEU A 125 15.33 14.13 15.40
CA LEU A 125 14.86 12.87 14.84
C LEU A 125 13.33 12.75 14.94
N LYS A 126 12.73 13.10 16.08
CA LYS A 126 11.27 13.12 16.25
C LYS A 126 10.60 14.07 15.24
N ILE A 127 11.19 15.23 14.95
CA ILE A 127 10.70 16.15 13.90
C ILE A 127 10.79 15.53 12.51
N VAL A 128 11.91 14.91 12.16
CA VAL A 128 12.09 14.27 10.85
C VAL A 128 11.10 13.12 10.68
N ILE A 129 10.86 12.33 11.75
CA ILE A 129 9.83 11.30 11.77
C ILE A 129 8.47 11.93 11.53
N SER A 130 8.05 12.94 12.31
CA SER A 130 6.77 13.61 12.12
C SER A 130 6.59 14.19 10.72
N PHE A 131 7.60 14.86 10.18
CA PHE A 131 7.56 15.38 8.81
C PHE A 131 7.38 14.25 7.78
N SER A 132 8.13 13.15 7.90
CA SER A 132 8.00 11.99 7.02
C SER A 132 6.59 11.36 7.06
N THR A 133 5.93 11.38 8.24
CA THR A 133 4.56 10.85 8.38
C THR A 133 3.52 11.74 7.72
N ILE A 134 3.66 13.06 7.81
CA ILE A 134 2.75 14.00 7.15
C ILE A 134 2.83 13.82 5.64
N VAL A 135 4.05 13.69 5.11
CA VAL A 135 4.27 13.41 3.67
C VAL A 135 3.68 12.05 3.30
N LEU A 136 3.89 11.01 4.10
CA LEU A 136 3.32 9.67 3.88
C LEU A 136 1.78 9.72 3.83
N ILE A 137 1.13 10.41 4.76
CA ILE A 137 -0.33 10.57 4.79
C ILE A 137 -0.82 11.25 3.50
N GLY A 138 -0.13 12.29 3.03
CA GLY A 138 -0.44 12.92 1.75
C GLY A 138 -0.40 11.93 0.57
N PHE A 139 0.61 11.06 0.53
CA PHE A 139 0.68 10.00 -0.47
C PHE A 139 -0.39 8.92 -0.30
N VAL A 140 -0.80 8.55 0.92
CA VAL A 140 -1.93 7.63 1.17
C VAL A 140 -3.21 8.20 0.55
N PHE A 141 -3.50 9.50 0.75
CA PHE A 141 -4.65 10.14 0.11
C PHE A 141 -4.53 10.15 -1.42
N GLN A 142 -3.36 10.48 -1.95
CA GLN A 142 -3.12 10.48 -3.39
C GLN A 142 -3.29 9.08 -4.00
N TYR A 143 -2.83 8.03 -3.31
CA TYR A 143 -3.01 6.64 -3.71
C TYR A 143 -4.50 6.29 -3.83
N HIS A 144 -5.30 6.57 -2.80
CA HIS A 144 -6.73 6.28 -2.81
C HIS A 144 -7.48 7.07 -3.88
N HIS A 145 -7.09 8.32 -4.14
CA HIS A 145 -7.64 9.09 -5.25
C HIS A 145 -7.34 8.46 -6.62
N LEU A 146 -6.10 7.99 -6.84
CA LEU A 146 -5.71 7.31 -8.08
C LEU A 146 -6.40 5.96 -8.26
N ASP A 147 -6.54 5.18 -7.18
CA ASP A 147 -7.23 3.88 -7.20
C ASP A 147 -8.72 4.05 -7.55
N LEU A 148 -9.39 5.02 -6.94
CA LEU A 148 -10.79 5.36 -7.28
C LEU A 148 -10.93 5.87 -8.72
N SER A 149 -9.97 6.67 -9.19
CA SER A 149 -9.95 7.13 -10.58
C SER A 149 -9.77 5.97 -11.57
N LEU A 150 -8.91 5.01 -11.24
CA LEU A 150 -8.69 3.79 -12.03
C LEU A 150 -9.97 2.94 -12.07
N TYR A 151 -10.64 2.78 -10.93
CA TYR A 151 -11.91 2.07 -10.83
C TYR A 151 -13.01 2.74 -11.66
N ALA A 152 -13.12 4.06 -11.61
CA ALA A 152 -14.08 4.82 -12.41
C ALA A 152 -13.83 4.64 -13.92
N VAL A 153 -12.56 4.69 -14.36
CA VAL A 153 -12.19 4.45 -15.77
C VAL A 153 -12.52 3.03 -16.23
N ASN A 154 -12.32 2.02 -15.38
CA ASN A 154 -12.65 0.63 -15.72
C ASN A 154 -14.17 0.42 -15.86
N ASN A 155 -14.97 1.09 -15.03
CA ASN A 155 -16.44 0.97 -15.04
C ASN A 155 -17.14 2.02 -15.92
N SER A 156 -16.40 2.81 -16.71
CA SER A 156 -16.94 3.90 -17.53
C SER A 156 -17.74 4.97 -16.74
N ILE A 157 -17.40 5.18 -15.47
CA ILE A 157 -18.00 6.20 -14.60
C ILE A 157 -17.27 7.53 -14.83
N GLU A 158 -18.03 8.62 -15.02
CA GLU A 158 -17.46 9.96 -15.27
C GLU A 158 -16.89 10.59 -13.99
N ASP A 159 -17.59 10.41 -12.86
CA ASP A 159 -17.21 10.94 -11.55
C ASP A 159 -16.75 9.85 -10.57
N TYR A 160 -15.50 9.93 -10.12
CA TYR A 160 -14.93 8.99 -9.14
C TYR A 160 -15.64 9.04 -7.78
N ARG A 161 -16.31 10.14 -7.44
CA ARG A 161 -17.02 10.33 -6.16
C ARG A 161 -18.14 9.32 -5.98
N VAL A 162 -18.80 8.91 -7.07
CA VAL A 162 -19.88 7.92 -7.05
C VAL A 162 -19.38 6.53 -6.63
N THR A 163 -18.07 6.28 -6.75
CA THR A 163 -17.44 5.01 -6.35
C THR A 163 -17.23 4.88 -4.83
N LEU A 164 -17.29 5.99 -4.09
CA LEU A 164 -17.02 6.01 -2.65
C LEU A 164 -18.20 5.41 -1.87
N THR A 165 -17.97 4.26 -1.25
CA THR A 165 -18.90 3.64 -0.30
C THR A 165 -18.49 3.94 1.14
N ASN A 166 -19.44 3.95 2.08
CA ASN A 166 -19.16 4.21 3.51
C ASN A 166 -18.12 3.23 4.08
N TRP A 167 -18.18 1.97 3.65
CA TRP A 167 -17.20 0.95 4.05
C TRP A 167 -15.79 1.27 3.53
N LYS A 168 -15.65 1.69 2.27
CA LYS A 168 -14.35 2.11 1.71
C LYS A 168 -13.80 3.33 2.45
N ILE A 169 -14.64 4.32 2.75
CA ILE A 169 -14.23 5.51 3.52
C ILE A 169 -13.73 5.09 4.90
N PHE A 170 -14.42 4.19 5.59
CA PHE A 170 -13.98 3.67 6.88
C PHE A 170 -12.60 2.99 6.81
N LEU A 171 -12.36 2.16 5.79
CA LEU A 171 -11.05 1.52 5.57
C LEU A 171 -9.93 2.54 5.28
N ILE A 172 -10.23 3.58 4.48
CA ILE A 172 -9.29 4.67 4.21
C ILE A 172 -8.95 5.42 5.50
N LEU A 173 -9.95 5.71 6.34
CA LEU A 173 -9.73 6.37 7.63
C LEU A 173 -8.90 5.51 8.58
N LEU A 174 -9.15 4.20 8.63
CA LEU A 174 -8.35 3.28 9.43
C LEU A 174 -6.89 3.24 8.95
N GLU A 175 -6.68 3.24 7.63
CA GLU A 175 -5.34 3.27 7.05
C GLU A 175 -4.60 4.56 7.41
N VAL A 176 -5.27 5.71 7.26
CA VAL A 176 -4.72 7.01 7.65
C VAL A 176 -4.41 7.04 9.15
N LEU A 177 -5.26 6.47 10.00
CA LEU A 177 -5.02 6.37 11.43
C LEU A 177 -3.75 5.57 11.74
N ILE A 178 -3.58 4.40 11.11
CA ILE A 178 -2.37 3.57 11.29
C ILE A 178 -1.11 4.32 10.83
N CYS A 179 -1.18 5.03 9.71
CA CYS A 179 -0.06 5.86 9.22
C CYS A 179 0.19 7.11 10.08
N ALA A 180 -0.83 7.65 10.73
CA ALA A 180 -0.73 8.85 11.55
C ALA A 180 -0.10 8.59 12.92
N ILE A 181 -0.22 7.37 13.46
CA ILE A 181 0.40 7.04 14.75
C ILE A 181 1.93 7.00 14.58
N HIS A 182 2.62 7.85 15.33
CA HIS A 182 4.08 7.93 15.47
C HIS A 182 4.44 8.63 16.80
N PRO A 183 5.66 8.47 17.33
CA PRO A 183 6.12 9.26 18.46
C PRO A 183 6.18 10.74 18.07
N ILE A 184 5.29 11.55 18.62
CA ILE A 184 5.21 12.99 18.33
C ILE A 184 6.18 13.73 19.26
N PRO A 185 6.99 14.69 18.78
CA PRO A 185 7.80 15.55 19.63
C PRO A 185 6.88 16.42 20.50
N ARG A 186 6.54 15.95 21.71
CA ARG A 186 5.65 16.66 22.64
C ARG A 186 6.39 17.65 23.53
N SER A 187 7.67 17.41 23.79
CA SER A 187 8.51 18.23 24.65
C SER A 187 9.33 19.24 23.84
N ILE A 188 9.42 20.46 24.38
CA ILE A 188 10.39 21.47 23.95
C ILE A 188 11.72 21.14 24.64
N PRO A 189 12.86 21.10 23.93
CA PRO A 189 14.14 20.68 24.51
C PRO A 189 14.52 21.59 25.69
N TYR A 190 15.14 21.00 26.71
CA TYR A 190 15.51 21.70 27.96
C TYR A 190 16.30 22.98 27.72
N TYR A 191 17.22 22.99 26.73
CA TYR A 191 17.98 24.18 26.34
C TYR A 191 17.08 25.34 25.88
N LEU A 192 16.08 25.05 25.03
CA LEU A 192 15.15 26.07 24.55
C LEU A 192 14.16 26.48 25.65
N LYS A 193 13.77 25.55 26.53
CA LYS A 193 12.97 25.84 27.72
C LYS A 193 13.72 26.72 28.72
N ALA A 194 15.03 26.52 28.89
CA ALA A 194 15.90 27.32 29.75
C ALA A 194 16.14 28.73 29.19
N LEU A 195 16.25 28.88 27.86
CA LEU A 195 16.32 30.18 27.18
C LEU A 195 15.00 30.97 27.24
N LEU A 196 13.85 30.27 27.23
CA LEU A 196 12.52 30.87 27.32
C LEU A 196 12.07 31.12 28.77
N LYS A 197 12.71 30.51 29.76
CA LYS A 197 12.42 30.75 31.18
C LYS A 197 13.12 32.03 31.61
N ASN A 198 12.37 33.12 31.70
CA ASN A 198 12.82 34.34 32.37
C ASN A 198 13.40 33.99 33.75
N PRO A 199 14.53 34.59 34.16
CA PRO A 199 15.24 34.23 35.41
C PRO A 199 14.43 34.51 36.70
N ASP A 200 13.27 35.17 36.61
CA ASP A 200 12.54 35.68 37.78
C ASP A 200 11.47 34.73 38.35
N SER A 201 11.22 33.56 37.76
CA SER A 201 10.26 32.59 38.31
C SER A 201 10.93 31.34 38.87
N ASN A 202 11.25 31.41 40.16
CA ASN A 202 11.57 30.26 41.02
C ASN A 202 10.34 29.36 41.21
N SER A 203 9.91 28.68 40.16
CA SER A 203 9.02 27.53 40.27
C SER A 203 9.77 26.30 39.77
N SER A 204 10.38 25.61 40.73
CA SER A 204 10.80 24.22 40.62
C SER A 204 9.53 23.36 40.65
N THR A 205 8.81 23.29 39.54
CA THR A 205 7.80 22.25 39.36
C THR A 205 8.52 20.99 38.88
N SER A 206 9.22 20.34 39.80
CA SER A 206 9.58 18.94 39.71
C SER A 206 8.25 18.16 39.76
N THR A 207 7.75 17.72 38.62
CA THR A 207 6.68 16.73 38.57
C THR A 207 7.31 15.36 38.85
N PRO A 208 6.99 14.70 39.98
CA PRO A 208 7.48 13.37 40.24
C PRO A 208 6.59 12.40 39.46
N TYR A 209 7.08 11.85 38.36
CA TYR A 209 6.41 10.74 37.69
C TYR A 209 6.73 9.46 38.44
N THR A 210 6.01 9.22 39.54
CA THR A 210 5.97 7.91 40.21
C THR A 210 4.77 7.13 39.71
N LEU A 211 4.94 6.44 38.59
CA LEU A 211 4.18 5.24 38.26
C LEU A 211 5.01 4.50 37.22
N SER A 212 5.05 3.17 37.29
CA SER A 212 5.66 2.26 36.32
C SER A 212 4.98 2.35 34.94
N HIS A 213 4.99 3.54 34.35
CA HIS A 213 4.43 3.85 33.05
C HIS A 213 5.53 3.65 32.02
N ILE A 214 5.31 2.71 31.12
CA ILE A 214 6.02 2.68 29.84
C ILE A 214 5.82 4.06 29.21
N ASP A 215 6.92 4.73 28.83
CA ASP A 215 6.84 6.03 28.19
C ASP A 215 5.91 5.96 26.98
N ILE A 216 5.02 6.96 26.86
CA ILE A 216 4.00 7.01 25.81
C ILE A 216 4.66 6.86 24.41
N ASP A 217 5.88 7.36 24.25
CA ASP A 217 6.68 7.27 23.03
C ASP A 217 7.04 5.81 22.68
N VAL A 218 7.36 4.98 23.68
CA VAL A 218 7.64 3.54 23.50
C VAL A 218 6.35 2.79 23.14
N ALA A 219 5.23 3.11 23.79
CA ALA A 219 3.93 2.52 23.47
C ALA A 219 3.46 2.88 22.03
N LEU A 220 3.78 4.10 21.56
CA LEU A 220 3.49 4.57 20.21
C LEU A 220 4.45 4.00 19.13
N GLY A 221 5.57 3.37 19.51
CA GLY A 221 6.46 2.70 18.57
C GLY A 221 5.87 1.38 18.03
N LEU A 222 5.11 0.63 18.84
CA LEU A 222 4.49 -0.64 18.43
C LEU A 222 3.51 -0.51 17.24
N PRO A 223 2.54 0.44 17.23
CA PRO A 223 1.70 0.68 16.07
C PRO A 223 2.48 1.21 14.86
N MET A 224 3.69 1.75 15.02
CA MET A 224 4.50 2.20 13.89
C MET A 224 4.99 1.03 13.03
N PHE A 225 5.26 -0.14 13.63
CA PHE A 225 5.57 -1.37 12.89
C PHE A 225 4.40 -1.88 12.05
N ALA A 226 3.16 -1.47 12.35
CA ALA A 226 2.02 -1.83 11.51
C ALA A 226 2.25 -1.37 10.06
N ARG A 227 2.99 -0.28 9.83
CA ARG A 227 3.36 0.24 8.50
C ARG A 227 4.11 -0.75 7.60
N VAL A 228 4.63 -1.86 8.13
CA VAL A 228 5.13 -2.99 7.32
C VAL A 228 4.04 -3.50 6.36
N TYR A 229 2.74 -3.28 6.63
CA TYR A 229 1.67 -3.57 5.68
C TYR A 229 1.85 -2.86 4.32
N LEU A 230 2.51 -1.70 4.28
CA LEU A 230 2.81 -0.97 3.03
C LEU A 230 3.78 -1.76 2.14
N LEU A 231 4.73 -2.47 2.75
CA LEU A 231 5.62 -3.39 2.03
C LEU A 231 4.82 -4.59 1.48
N CYS A 232 3.92 -5.17 2.28
CA CYS A 232 3.03 -6.22 1.80
C CYS A 232 2.19 -5.74 0.61
N ARG A 233 1.63 -4.52 0.68
CA ARG A 233 0.89 -3.90 -0.44
C ARG A 233 1.78 -3.75 -1.68
N LEU A 234 3.02 -3.29 -1.52
CA LEU A 234 3.98 -3.16 -2.62
C LEU A 234 4.24 -4.51 -3.30
N ILE A 235 4.46 -5.57 -2.52
CA ILE A 235 4.68 -6.93 -3.04
C ILE A 235 3.48 -7.40 -3.86
N VAL A 236 2.26 -7.18 -3.35
CA VAL A 236 1.02 -7.52 -4.06
C VAL A 236 0.92 -6.75 -5.36
N PHE A 237 1.18 -5.46 -5.32
CA PHE A 237 1.00 -4.57 -6.44
C PHE A 237 2.04 -4.78 -7.55
N HIS A 238 3.29 -5.08 -7.18
CA HIS A 238 4.37 -5.38 -8.14
C HIS A 238 4.39 -6.84 -8.59
N SER A 239 3.54 -7.70 -8.03
CA SER A 239 3.48 -9.09 -8.44
C SER A 239 3.15 -9.24 -9.93
N HIS A 240 4.02 -9.98 -10.62
CA HIS A 240 3.83 -10.37 -12.01
C HIS A 240 2.46 -11.02 -12.25
N LEU A 241 2.00 -11.82 -11.28
CA LEU A 241 0.73 -12.52 -11.34
C LEU A 241 -0.47 -11.57 -11.40
N PHE A 242 -0.38 -10.42 -10.71
CA PHE A 242 -1.41 -9.40 -10.77
C PHE A 242 -1.27 -8.52 -12.01
N ARG A 243 -0.07 -8.30 -12.55
CA ARG A 243 0.11 -7.39 -13.69
C ARG A 243 -0.27 -8.03 -15.03
N ASP A 244 -0.10 -9.34 -15.14
CA ASP A 244 -0.33 -10.07 -16.38
C ASP A 244 -1.80 -10.23 -16.72
N ALA A 245 -2.14 -9.95 -17.98
CA ALA A 245 -3.49 -10.17 -18.50
C ALA A 245 -3.79 -11.66 -18.69
N SER A 246 -2.77 -12.45 -19.04
CA SER A 246 -2.88 -13.90 -19.26
C SER A 246 -3.24 -14.65 -17.98
N SER A 247 -2.54 -14.36 -16.87
CA SER A 247 -2.83 -14.97 -15.55
C SER A 247 -4.25 -14.65 -15.08
N ARG A 248 -4.70 -13.40 -15.26
CA ARG A 248 -6.07 -12.97 -14.94
C ARG A 248 -7.11 -13.71 -15.77
N SER A 249 -6.86 -13.85 -17.07
CA SER A 249 -7.76 -14.58 -17.97
C SER A 249 -7.86 -16.07 -17.59
N ILE A 250 -6.72 -16.73 -17.30
CA ILE A 250 -6.69 -18.12 -16.84
C ILE A 250 -7.42 -18.27 -15.49
N GLY A 251 -7.24 -17.33 -14.56
CA GLY A 251 -7.93 -17.31 -13.27
C GLY A 251 -9.46 -17.20 -13.45
N TYR A 252 -9.90 -16.30 -14.32
CA TYR A 252 -11.32 -16.13 -14.64
C TYR A 252 -11.93 -17.39 -15.28
N LEU A 253 -11.25 -17.99 -16.27
CA LEU A 253 -11.71 -19.21 -16.94
C LEU A 253 -11.85 -20.39 -15.96
N ASN A 254 -10.97 -20.47 -14.97
CA ASN A 254 -11.02 -21.49 -13.93
C ASN A 254 -11.92 -21.12 -12.74
N LYS A 255 -12.58 -19.95 -12.76
CA LYS A 255 -13.37 -19.40 -11.65
C LYS A 255 -12.59 -19.30 -10.33
N ILE A 256 -11.29 -19.02 -10.42
CA ILE A 256 -10.42 -18.83 -9.27
C ILE A 256 -10.19 -17.33 -9.10
N SER A 257 -10.65 -16.77 -7.99
CA SER A 257 -10.32 -15.39 -7.63
C SER A 257 -8.85 -15.28 -7.22
N ILE A 258 -8.09 -14.43 -7.91
CA ILE A 258 -6.69 -14.14 -7.59
C ILE A 258 -6.67 -13.27 -6.32
N ASN A 259 -6.64 -13.92 -5.17
CA ASN A 259 -6.63 -13.28 -3.86
C ASN A 259 -5.20 -13.10 -3.33
N PHE A 260 -5.04 -12.28 -2.29
CA PHE A 260 -3.78 -12.15 -1.55
C PHE A 260 -3.24 -13.50 -1.05
N LEU A 261 -4.10 -14.34 -0.48
CA LEU A 261 -3.70 -15.67 0.00
C LEU A 261 -3.21 -16.58 -1.14
N PHE A 262 -3.82 -16.47 -2.32
CA PHE A 262 -3.34 -17.20 -3.49
C PHE A 262 -1.94 -16.74 -3.87
N LEU A 263 -1.71 -15.43 -3.85
CA LEU A 263 -0.41 -14.86 -4.17
C LEU A 263 0.69 -15.29 -3.19
N ILE A 264 0.42 -15.25 -1.88
CA ILE A 264 1.39 -15.71 -0.87
C ILE A 264 1.70 -17.20 -1.05
N LYS A 265 0.69 -18.03 -1.33
CA LYS A 265 0.90 -19.46 -1.64
C LYS A 265 1.79 -19.62 -2.87
N THR A 266 1.54 -18.87 -3.94
CA THR A 266 2.36 -18.93 -5.17
C THR A 266 3.81 -18.51 -4.92
N TYR A 267 4.05 -17.44 -4.14
CA TYR A 267 5.41 -17.03 -3.82
C TYR A 267 6.15 -18.04 -2.94
N LEU A 268 5.46 -18.61 -1.95
CA LEU A 268 6.02 -19.64 -1.09
C LEU A 268 6.37 -20.91 -1.87
N GLU A 269 5.60 -21.25 -2.91
CA GLU A 269 5.88 -22.38 -3.80
C GLU A 269 7.08 -22.12 -4.72
N GLN A 270 7.18 -20.92 -5.31
CA GLN A 270 8.24 -20.62 -6.28
C GLN A 270 9.62 -20.42 -5.62
N TRP A 271 9.68 -19.69 -4.51
CA TRP A 271 10.93 -19.34 -3.81
C TRP A 271 10.75 -19.46 -2.29
N PRO A 272 10.60 -20.70 -1.75
CA PRO A 272 10.26 -20.93 -0.34
C PRO A 272 11.28 -20.35 0.62
N ILE A 273 12.57 -20.57 0.34
CA ILE A 273 13.67 -20.11 1.20
C ILE A 273 13.70 -18.59 1.26
N GLY A 274 13.65 -17.90 0.12
CA GLY A 274 13.71 -16.44 0.08
C GLY A 274 12.54 -15.77 0.83
N CYS A 275 11.31 -16.26 0.61
CA CYS A 275 10.13 -15.74 1.30
C CYS A 275 10.21 -15.96 2.80
N LEU A 276 10.63 -17.16 3.24
CA LEU A 276 10.77 -17.49 4.65
C LEU A 276 11.88 -16.66 5.32
N THR A 277 13.01 -16.47 4.65
CA THR A 277 14.12 -15.65 5.17
C THR A 277 13.67 -14.20 5.41
N ILE A 278 12.99 -13.57 4.44
CA ILE A 278 12.49 -12.20 4.59
C ILE A 278 11.48 -12.12 5.74
N PHE A 279 10.56 -13.09 5.82
CA PHE A 279 9.58 -13.16 6.89
C PHE A 279 10.24 -13.29 8.27
N CYS A 280 11.21 -14.20 8.43
CA CYS A 280 11.95 -14.37 9.67
C CYS A 280 12.73 -13.12 10.06
N LEU A 281 13.39 -12.43 9.11
CA LEU A 281 14.11 -11.19 9.39
C LEU A 281 13.17 -10.09 9.93
N ILE A 282 12.02 -9.88 9.28
CA ILE A 282 11.02 -8.91 9.74
C ILE A 282 10.51 -9.28 11.14
N LEU A 283 10.19 -10.56 11.35
CA LEU A 283 9.69 -11.05 12.63
C LEU A 283 10.73 -10.88 13.75
N PHE A 284 12.00 -11.17 13.47
CA PHE A 284 13.08 -11.07 14.45
C PHE A 284 13.37 -9.62 14.81
N MET A 285 13.33 -8.72 13.82
CA MET A 285 13.50 -7.28 14.07
C MET A 285 12.37 -6.71 14.94
N ILE A 286 11.10 -7.00 14.59
CA ILE A 286 9.94 -6.54 15.36
C ILE A 286 9.94 -7.17 16.76
N GLY A 287 10.16 -8.48 16.84
CA GLY A 287 10.17 -9.23 18.08
C GLY A 287 11.26 -8.78 19.06
N SER A 288 12.49 -8.59 18.56
CA SER A 288 13.60 -8.06 19.34
C SER A 288 13.29 -6.66 19.90
N TRP A 289 12.79 -5.76 19.06
CA TRP A 289 12.43 -4.42 19.49
C TRP A 289 11.29 -4.43 20.52
N CYS A 290 10.24 -5.23 20.31
CA CYS A 290 9.13 -5.38 21.26
C CYS A 290 9.60 -5.93 22.62
N LEU A 291 10.47 -6.96 22.59
CA LEU A 291 11.03 -7.54 23.81
C LEU A 291 11.86 -6.51 24.58
N ARG A 292 12.64 -5.70 23.86
CA ARG A 292 13.43 -4.62 24.47
C ARG A 292 12.55 -3.53 25.05
N ALA A 293 11.55 -3.07 24.30
CA ALA A 293 10.58 -2.08 24.76
C ALA A 293 9.85 -2.54 26.04
N CYS A 294 9.48 -3.82 26.10
CA CYS A 294 8.88 -4.42 27.31
C CYS A 294 9.83 -4.49 28.50
N ASN A 295 11.13 -4.76 28.27
CA ASN A 295 12.14 -4.92 29.32
C ASN A 295 12.86 -3.61 29.66
N TYR A 296 12.36 -2.47 29.22
CA TYR A 296 12.88 -1.17 29.59
C TYR A 296 12.69 -0.93 31.09
N LEU A 297 13.80 -0.97 31.85
CA LEU A 297 13.85 -0.64 33.28
C LEU A 297 14.69 0.63 33.48
N PRO A 298 14.15 1.71 34.07
CA PRO A 298 14.88 2.96 34.29
C PRO A 298 16.08 2.86 35.24
N THR A 299 16.23 1.76 35.99
CA THR A 299 17.19 1.65 37.10
C THR A 299 18.23 0.53 36.95
N HIS A 300 18.22 -0.24 35.85
CA HIS A 300 19.13 -1.38 35.63
C HIS A 300 19.71 -1.39 34.22
N GLU A 301 20.88 -2.03 34.09
CA GLU A 301 21.57 -2.36 32.83
C GLU A 301 20.56 -2.71 31.73
N HIS A 302 20.37 -1.78 30.79
CA HIS A 302 19.49 -2.00 29.66
C HIS A 302 20.04 -3.16 28.82
N VAL A 303 19.17 -4.12 28.48
CA VAL A 303 19.53 -5.19 27.55
C VAL A 303 19.82 -4.56 26.18
N SER A 304 21.01 -4.80 25.66
CA SER A 304 21.42 -4.25 24.36
C SER A 304 20.57 -4.80 23.22
N MET A 305 20.55 -4.14 22.05
CA MET A 305 19.81 -4.63 20.87
C MET A 305 20.24 -6.04 20.46
N PRO A 306 21.56 -6.35 20.39
CA PRO A 306 22.02 -7.69 20.05
C PRO A 306 21.59 -8.75 21.06
N ASP A 307 21.61 -8.44 22.35
CA ASP A 307 21.19 -9.39 23.40
C ASP A 307 19.67 -9.63 23.36
N SER A 308 18.88 -8.58 23.09
CA SER A 308 17.43 -8.69 22.87
C SER A 308 17.12 -9.51 21.63
N MET A 309 17.92 -9.36 20.57
CA MET A 309 17.78 -10.13 19.34
C MET A 309 18.13 -11.59 19.57
N TRP A 310 19.23 -11.88 20.27
CA TRP A 310 19.62 -13.24 20.65
C TRP A 310 18.52 -13.92 21.46
N LEU A 311 18.02 -13.25 22.50
CA LEU A 311 16.95 -13.76 23.35
C LEU A 311 15.67 -14.05 22.55
N PHE A 312 15.27 -13.16 21.63
CA PHE A 312 14.11 -13.40 20.77
C PHE A 312 14.33 -14.60 19.84
N VAL A 313 15.49 -14.73 19.22
CA VAL A 313 15.81 -15.84 18.30
C VAL A 313 15.83 -17.19 19.01
N VAL A 314 16.50 -17.28 20.16
CA VAL A 314 16.57 -18.50 21.00
C VAL A 314 15.18 -18.90 21.50
N THR A 315 14.32 -17.92 21.80
CA THR A 315 12.94 -18.15 22.20
C THR A 315 12.08 -18.63 21.03
N PHE A 316 12.16 -17.95 19.88
CA PHE A 316 11.40 -18.31 18.67
C PHE A 316 11.77 -19.70 18.13
N THR A 317 13.05 -20.06 18.20
CA THR A 317 13.55 -21.39 17.81
C THR A 317 13.30 -22.46 18.89
N THR A 318 12.68 -22.09 20.02
CA THR A 318 12.36 -23.00 21.14
C THR A 318 13.57 -23.67 21.78
N VAL A 319 14.77 -23.10 21.64
CA VAL A 319 16.00 -23.63 22.22
C VAL A 319 16.08 -23.33 23.72
N GLY A 320 15.83 -22.07 24.10
CA GLY A 320 15.69 -21.64 25.50
C GLY A 320 16.89 -21.93 26.40
N TYR A 321 18.10 -21.46 26.05
CA TYR A 321 19.31 -21.67 26.85
C TYR A 321 19.21 -21.16 28.30
N GLY A 322 18.46 -20.07 28.54
CA GLY A 322 18.26 -19.49 29.86
C GLY A 322 19.42 -18.62 30.37
N ASP A 323 20.34 -18.24 29.48
CA ASP A 323 21.43 -17.29 29.70
C ASP A 323 20.92 -15.86 29.93
N PHE A 324 19.94 -15.43 29.13
CA PHE A 324 19.21 -14.17 29.32
C PHE A 324 17.73 -14.47 29.60
N THR A 325 17.13 -13.74 30.53
CA THR A 325 15.70 -13.88 30.85
C THR A 325 15.04 -12.50 30.99
N PRO A 326 13.80 -12.32 30.49
CA PRO A 326 13.08 -11.07 30.70
C PRO A 326 12.82 -10.88 32.19
N SER A 327 13.11 -9.69 32.71
CA SER A 327 12.89 -9.33 34.11
C SER A 327 11.46 -8.82 34.35
N THR A 328 10.85 -8.22 33.33
CA THR A 328 9.53 -7.56 33.40
C THR A 328 8.36 -8.50 33.16
N TYR A 329 7.19 -8.14 33.69
CA TYR A 329 5.94 -8.82 33.39
C TYR A 329 5.55 -8.72 31.90
N CYS A 330 5.81 -7.57 31.25
CA CYS A 330 5.57 -7.37 29.82
C CYS A 330 6.36 -8.37 28.96
N GLY A 331 7.67 -8.53 29.25
CA GLY A 331 8.53 -9.45 28.52
C GLY A 331 8.28 -10.93 28.84
N ARG A 332 7.68 -11.25 29.99
CA ARG A 332 7.40 -12.62 30.42
C ARG A 332 6.11 -13.21 29.85
N SER A 333 5.24 -12.41 29.23
CA SER A 333 3.95 -12.82 28.63
C SER A 333 3.32 -14.02 29.35
N LYS A 334 2.91 -13.82 30.61
CA LYS A 334 2.09 -14.80 31.34
C LYS A 334 0.64 -14.75 30.91
#